data_AF-A0A2P9AH27-F1
#
_entry.id   AF-A0A2P9AH27-F1
#
_cell.length_a   1.000
_cell.length_b   1.000
_cell.length_c   1.000
_cell.angle_alpha   90.00
_cell.angle_beta   90.00
_cell.angle_gamma   90.00
#
_symmetry.space_group_name_H-M   'P 1'
#
loop_
_entity.id
_entity.type
_entity.pdbx_description
1 polymer ?
#
loop_
_entity_poly.entity_id
_entity_poly.type
_entity_poly.pdbx_seq_one_letter_code
_entity_poly.pdbx_strand_id
1 'polypeptide(L)' 'MPFAIQRKGKVITTLEEGEEWVVVGRKILITKPSNPTHSREITVPRNDAGGLVEVWLGGA' A
#
# COMPACT_ATOMS: atom_id res chain seq x y z
N MET A 1 -13.78 3.00 -2.58
CA MET A 1 -13.25 2.67 -3.94
C MET A 1 -11.82 2.13 -3.81
N PRO A 2 -11.40 1.03 -4.46
CA PRO A 2 -10.13 0.38 -4.13
C PRO A 2 -8.94 1.06 -4.83
N PHE A 3 -8.01 1.59 -4.03
CA PHE A 3 -6.67 1.90 -4.49
C PHE A 3 -5.80 0.66 -4.40
N ALA A 4 -4.65 0.65 -5.06
CA ALA A 4 -3.66 -0.41 -4.89
C ALA A 4 -2.26 0.14 -4.91
N ILE A 5 -1.38 -0.56 -4.19
CA ILE A 5 0.05 -0.28 -4.24
C ILE A 5 0.64 -1.22 -5.28
N GLN A 6 1.24 -0.63 -6.30
CA GLN A 6 2.01 -1.32 -7.31
C GLN A 6 3.51 -1.22 -7.03
N ARG A 7 4.21 -2.28 -7.40
CA ARG A 7 5.67 -2.34 -7.45
C ARG A 7 6.10 -2.72 -8.85
N LYS A 8 6.79 -1.83 -9.57
CA LYS A 8 7.26 -2.08 -10.95
C LYS A 8 6.14 -2.61 -11.88
N GLY A 9 4.95 -2.01 -11.80
CA GLY A 9 3.77 -2.39 -12.60
C GLY A 9 3.02 -3.64 -12.13
N LYS A 10 3.42 -4.28 -11.01
CA LYS A 10 2.66 -5.39 -10.41
C LYS A 10 1.96 -4.93 -9.14
N VAL A 11 0.66 -5.19 -9.02
CA VAL A 11 -0.09 -4.95 -7.78
C VAL A 11 0.46 -5.89 -6.70
N ILE A 12 0.89 -5.32 -5.58
CA ILE A 12 1.39 -6.08 -4.43
C ILE A 12 0.38 -6.11 -3.28
N THR A 13 -0.53 -5.13 -3.23
CA THR A 13 -1.67 -5.11 -2.31
C THR A 13 -2.72 -4.12 -2.79
N THR A 14 -3.96 -4.33 -2.36
CA THR A 14 -5.06 -3.37 -2.47
C THR A 14 -5.24 -2.64 -1.15
N LEU A 15 -5.75 -1.40 -1.23
CA LEU A 15 -6.18 -0.58 -0.12
C LEU A 15 -7.71 -0.61 -0.03
N GLU A 16 -8.20 -0.83 1.18
CA GLU A 16 -9.60 -0.65 1.53
C GLU A 16 -9.93 0.83 1.70
N GLU A 17 -11.22 1.14 1.74
CA GLU A 17 -11.66 2.53 1.92
C GLU A 17 -11.24 3.09 3.29
N GLY A 18 -10.56 4.22 3.24
CA GLY A 18 -10.00 4.90 4.42
C GLY A 18 -8.70 4.28 4.95
N GLU A 19 -8.12 3.28 4.26
CA GLU A 19 -6.74 2.88 4.53
C GLU A 19 -5.76 3.90 3.95
N GLU A 20 -4.74 4.23 4.73
CA GLU A 20 -3.58 5.02 4.34
C GLU A 20 -2.33 4.16 4.46
N TRP A 21 -1.28 4.49 3.72
CA TRP A 21 -0.03 3.74 3.78
C TRP A 21 1.21 4.63 3.82
N VAL A 22 2.26 4.11 4.43
CA VAL A 22 3.57 4.75 4.54
C VAL A 22 4.68 3.73 4.41
N VAL A 23 5.81 4.14 3.84
CA VAL A 23 7.01 3.31 3.75
C VAL A 23 7.89 3.53 4.98
N VAL A 24 8.11 2.47 5.76
CA VAL A 24 8.98 2.46 6.93
C VAL A 24 10.13 1.48 6.67
N GLY A 25 11.28 2.02 6.27
CA GLY A 25 12.46 1.23 5.93
C GLY A 25 12.20 0.27 4.75
N ARG A 26 12.02 -1.03 5.04
CA ARG A 26 11.75 -2.09 4.06
C ARG A 26 10.32 -2.63 4.14
N LYS A 27 9.42 -1.89 4.77
CA LYS A 27 8.04 -2.29 4.96
C LYS A 27 7.11 -1.20 4.48
N ILE A 28 5.97 -1.61 3.95
CA ILE A 28 4.81 -0.76 3.80
C ILE A 28 3.95 -1.03 5.02
N LEU A 29 3.65 0.03 5.77
CA LEU A 29 2.67 0.00 6.84
C LEU A 29 1.38 0.59 6.28
N ILE A 30 0.29 -0.16 6.38
CA ILE A 30 -1.06 0.26 6.02
C ILE A 30 -1.84 0.39 7.31
N THR A 31 -2.47 1.53 7.52
CA THR A 31 -3.26 1.84 8.73
C THR A 31 -4.58 2.46 8.33
N LYS A 32 -5.59 2.34 9.19
CA LYS A 32 -6.85 3.06 9.02
C LYS A 32 -7.00 4.09 10.13
N PRO A 33 -6.87 5.40 9.86
CA PRO A 33 -6.95 6.44 10.91
C PRO A 33 -8.26 6.38 11.73
N SER A 34 -9.36 5.95 11.10
CA SER A 34 -10.65 5.77 11.78
C SER A 34 -10.75 4.49 12.64
N ASN A 35 -9.80 3.54 12.52
CA ASN A 35 -9.71 2.34 13.34
C ASN A 35 -8.23 2.06 13.73
N PRO A 36 -7.78 2.52 14.91
CA PRO A 36 -6.39 2.36 15.35
C PRO A 36 -5.92 0.91 15.51
N THR A 37 -6.84 -0.05 15.61
CA THR A 37 -6.49 -1.48 15.71
C THR A 37 -6.24 -2.11 14.34
N HIS A 38 -6.64 -1.42 13.27
CA HIS A 38 -6.46 -1.89 11.90
C HIS A 38 -5.11 -1.44 11.36
N SER A 39 -4.17 -2.39 11.35
CA SER A 39 -2.85 -2.20 10.75
C SER A 39 -2.40 -3.46 10.02
N ARG A 40 -1.72 -3.27 8.89
CA ARG A 40 -1.18 -4.34 8.05
C ARG A 40 0.23 -3.97 7.63
N GLU A 41 1.14 -4.94 7.70
CA GLU A 41 2.53 -4.76 7.28
C GLU A 41 2.84 -5.63 6.08
N ILE A 42 3.50 -5.04 5.08
CA ILE A 42 3.96 -5.76 3.89
C ILE A 42 5.45 -5.55 3.73
N THR A 43 6.20 -6.65 3.68
CA THR A 43 7.66 -6.59 3.51
C THR A 43 8.01 -6.35 2.04
N VAL A 44 8.84 -5.35 1.77
CA VAL A 44 9.35 -5.00 0.44
C VAL A 44 10.85 -5.36 0.36
N PRO A 45 11.30 -6.00 -0.72
CA PRO A 45 12.73 -6.31 -0.92
C PRO A 45 13.61 -5.05 -0.87
N ARG A 46 14.82 -5.19 -0.32
CA ARG A 46 15.78 -4.13 0.06
C ARG A 46 16.17 -3.14 -1.05
N ASN A 47 15.88 -3.44 -2.31
CA ASN A 47 16.30 -2.63 -3.46
C ASN A 47 15.17 -1.97 -4.25
N ASP A 48 13.92 -2.07 -3.78
CA ASP A 48 12.74 -1.78 -4.62
C ASP A 48 11.78 -0.73 -4.03
N ALA A 49 12.15 -0.02 -2.95
CA ALA A 49 11.32 1.03 -2.36
C ALA A 49 11.03 2.20 -3.33
N GLY A 50 11.97 2.51 -4.23
CA GLY A 50 11.81 3.57 -5.25
C GLY A 50 10.86 3.22 -6.40
N GLY A 51 10.30 2.01 -6.44
CA GLY A 51 9.36 1.56 -7.47
C GLY A 51 7.92 1.38 -6.99
N LEU A 52 7.60 1.90 -5.80
CA LEU A 52 6.27 1.83 -5.21
C LEU A 52 5.42 3.01 -5.68
N VAL A 53 4.25 2.71 -6.24
CA VAL A 53 3.31 3.71 -6.72
C VAL A 53 1.91 3.31 -6.28
N GLU A 54 1.15 4.26 -5.74
CA GLU A 54 -0.28 4.07 -5.54
C GLU A 54 -0.98 4.29 -6.87
N VAL A 55 -1.83 3.35 -7.25
CA VAL A 55 -2.66 3.44 -8.44
C VAL A 55 -4.11 3.28 -8.05
N TRP A 56 -4.97 4.03 -8.73
CA TRP A 56 -6.39 3.82 -8.68
C TRP A 56 -6.75 2.61 -9.54
N LEU A 57 -7.47 1.63 -9.00
CA LEU A 57 -7.91 0.44 -9.73
C LEU A 57 -9.32 0.57 -10.34
N GLY A 58 -9.92 1.76 -10.30
CA GLY A 58 -11.28 1.92 -10.81
C GLY A 58 -11.37 1.80 -12.33
N GLY A 59 -12.42 1.10 -12.75
CA GLY A 59 -12.73 0.84 -14.16
C GLY A 59 -13.27 2.07 -14.87
N ALA A 60 -13.12 2.02 -16.20
CA ALA A 60 -13.81 2.88 -17.18
C ALA A 60 -15.33 2.91 -16.97
#